data_AF-A0A8U0RXY1-F1
#
_entry.id   AF-A0A8U0RXY1-F1
#
_cell.length_a   1.000
_cell.length_b   1.000
_cell.length_c   1.000
_cell.angle_alpha   90.00
_cell.angle_beta   90.00
_cell.angle_gamma   90.00
#
_symmetry.space_group_name_H-M   'P 1'
#
loop_
_entity.id
_entity.type
_entity.pdbx_description
1 polymer ?
#
loop_
_entity_poly.entity_id
_entity_poly.type
_entity_poly.pdbx_seq_one_letter_code
_entity_poly.pdbx_strand_id
1 'polypeptide(L)'
;MDPLLCRRAVPHPGRPSVWAGGLVDGRHTPGTTQRHPPRETCGDGHGERLHGPGRDVLCYDEDFNHEPCHRKGHKAHWAVSTGVLLGVRAVPRLGYSEDPELPGLFHPVPTMPHQPPALPEEGSAGAVYLLSKQGKSWHYQLWDYDQVRDSNLQLTDFSPSRAADGRAYVVPAGGVRAGLCGQALLLRPRDSGH
;
A
#
# COMPACT_ATOMS: atom_id res chain seq x y z
N MET A 1 -3.22 5.13 29.27
CA MET A 1 -3.40 4.24 28.10
C MET A 1 -4.06 5.09 27.04
N ASP A 2 -3.26 5.64 26.14
CA ASP A 2 -3.67 6.66 25.18
C ASP A 2 -4.23 5.96 23.93
N PRO A 3 -5.53 6.11 23.61
CA PRO A 3 -6.09 5.50 22.42
C PRO A 3 -5.52 6.20 21.19
N LEU A 4 -4.89 5.42 20.31
CA LEU A 4 -4.69 5.68 18.88
C LEU A 4 -4.75 7.18 18.51
N LEU A 5 -3.63 7.88 18.63
CA LEU A 5 -3.40 9.13 17.89
C LEU A 5 -3.27 8.80 16.39
N CYS A 6 -4.35 8.29 15.80
CA CYS A 6 -4.66 8.51 14.39
C CYS A 6 -4.76 10.02 14.25
N ARG A 7 -3.67 10.68 13.83
CA ARG A 7 -3.75 12.08 13.42
C ARG A 7 -4.87 12.16 12.39
N ARG A 8 -5.93 12.88 12.74
CA ARG A 8 -7.04 13.19 11.85
C ARG A 8 -6.41 13.73 10.57
N ALA A 9 -6.56 13.00 9.45
CA ALA A 9 -6.22 13.54 8.14
C ALA A 9 -7.02 14.83 8.00
N VAL A 10 -6.36 15.97 8.18
CA VAL A 10 -7.02 17.27 8.14
C VAL A 10 -7.49 17.41 6.70
N PRO A 11 -8.80 17.56 6.44
CA PRO A 11 -9.28 17.75 5.08
C PRO A 11 -8.57 18.96 4.49
N HIS A 12 -8.08 18.83 3.26
CA HIS A 12 -7.51 19.95 2.53
C HIS A 12 -8.51 21.12 2.53
N PRO A 13 -8.08 22.35 2.84
CA PRO A 13 -8.99 23.48 2.96
C PRO A 13 -9.61 23.78 1.59
N GLY A 14 -10.88 23.41 1.40
CA GLY A 14 -11.63 23.82 0.21
C GLY A 14 -12.91 23.06 -0.11
N ARG A 15 -13.10 21.79 0.29
CA ARG A 15 -14.30 21.01 -0.08
C ARG A 15 -14.64 19.90 0.94
N PRO A 16 -15.92 19.50 1.09
CA PRO A 16 -16.29 18.35 1.90
C PRO A 16 -15.78 17.07 1.21
N SER A 17 -14.66 16.55 1.70
CA SER A 17 -14.14 15.24 1.29
C SER A 17 -14.82 14.15 2.12
N VAL A 18 -15.30 13.11 1.45
CA VAL A 18 -15.78 11.88 2.08
C VAL A 18 -14.64 10.86 2.05
N TRP A 19 -14.51 10.04 3.08
CA TRP A 19 -13.49 9.00 3.15
C TRP A 19 -14.09 7.62 3.00
N ALA A 20 -13.49 6.77 2.18
CA ALA A 20 -13.83 5.36 2.09
C ALA A 20 -12.61 4.52 2.42
N GLY A 21 -12.71 3.69 3.45
CA GLY A 21 -11.70 2.71 3.81
C GLY A 21 -11.93 1.40 3.06
N GLY A 22 -10.86 0.73 2.63
CA GLY A 22 -10.96 -0.57 1.98
C GLY A 22 -9.66 -1.35 2.08
N LEU A 23 -9.74 -2.67 1.90
CA LEU A 23 -8.58 -3.51 1.68
C LEU A 23 -8.31 -3.53 0.17
N VAL A 24 -7.13 -3.07 -0.24
CA VAL A 24 -6.77 -3.07 -1.68
C VAL A 24 -6.44 -4.51 -2.07
N ASP A 25 -7.27 -5.09 -2.93
CA ASP A 25 -6.81 -6.20 -3.76
C ASP A 25 -5.91 -5.61 -4.85
N GLY A 26 -4.60 -5.89 -4.80
CA GLY A 26 -3.57 -5.38 -5.70
C GLY A 26 -3.70 -5.80 -7.17
N ARG A 27 -4.84 -5.52 -7.80
CA ARG A 27 -5.09 -5.74 -9.22
C ARG A 27 -4.72 -4.48 -10.01
N HIS A 28 -3.49 -4.43 -10.50
CA HIS A 28 -3.15 -3.62 -11.67
C HIS A 28 -3.67 -4.32 -12.93
N THR A 29 -4.41 -3.60 -13.77
CA THR A 29 -4.73 -3.99 -15.15
C THR A 29 -3.46 -3.94 -16.02
N PRO A 30 -3.24 -4.90 -16.94
CA PRO A 30 -2.00 -4.99 -17.69
C PRO A 30 -2.00 -4.04 -18.90
N GLY A 31 -0.97 -3.22 -18.99
CA GLY A 31 -0.70 -2.37 -20.15
C GLY A 31 0.79 -2.34 -20.46
N THR A 32 1.46 -3.50 -20.53
CA THR A 32 2.78 -3.59 -21.17
C THR A 32 3.00 -4.99 -21.74
N THR A 33 3.16 -5.05 -23.06
CA THR A 33 3.41 -6.24 -23.87
C THR A 33 4.68 -6.97 -23.42
N GLN A 34 4.54 -8.18 -22.88
CA GLN A 34 5.63 -9.17 -22.85
C GLN A 34 5.31 -10.27 -23.87
N ARG A 35 6.23 -10.51 -24.80
CA ARG A 35 6.12 -11.57 -25.81
C ARG A 35 6.38 -12.93 -25.16
N HIS A 36 5.52 -13.91 -25.40
CA HIS A 36 5.77 -15.33 -25.13
C HIS A 36 5.85 -16.13 -26.45
N PRO A 37 6.68 -17.18 -26.54
CA PRO A 37 6.57 -18.21 -27.57
C PRO A 37 5.56 -19.32 -27.16
N PRO A 38 5.13 -20.21 -28.08
CA PRO A 38 3.78 -20.78 -28.06
C PRO A 38 3.64 -22.25 -27.59
N ARG A 39 2.38 -22.60 -27.25
CA ARG A 39 1.75 -23.92 -26.95
C ARG A 39 1.96 -24.42 -25.51
N GLU A 40 0.95 -24.91 -24.79
CA GLU A 40 -0.08 -25.90 -25.17
C GLU A 40 -1.48 -25.61 -24.58
N THR A 41 -2.48 -26.28 -25.13
CA THR A 41 -3.92 -26.09 -24.93
C THR A 41 -4.56 -27.05 -23.92
N CYS A 42 -5.57 -26.51 -23.23
CA CYS A 42 -6.82 -27.12 -22.78
C CYS A 42 -6.85 -27.98 -21.49
N GLY A 43 -7.81 -27.62 -20.64
CA GLY A 43 -8.26 -28.36 -19.47
C GLY A 43 -9.29 -27.52 -18.70
N ASP A 44 -10.53 -27.57 -19.17
CA ASP A 44 -11.70 -26.96 -18.52
C ASP A 44 -11.89 -27.52 -17.10
N GLY A 45 -12.05 -26.64 -16.12
CA GLY A 45 -12.21 -27.01 -14.72
C GLY A 45 -12.85 -25.87 -13.93
N HIS A 46 -14.17 -25.96 -13.72
CA HIS A 46 -14.89 -25.18 -12.72
C HIS A 46 -14.39 -25.55 -11.32
N GLY A 47 -13.91 -24.57 -10.54
CA GLY A 47 -13.43 -24.84 -9.18
C GLY A 47 -12.96 -23.62 -8.41
N GLU A 48 -13.87 -23.09 -7.60
CA GLU A 48 -13.73 -22.28 -6.40
C GLU A 48 -12.91 -20.97 -6.33
N ARG A 49 -13.60 -20.02 -5.71
CA ARG A 49 -13.28 -18.63 -5.46
C ARG A 49 -12.57 -18.53 -4.10
N LEU A 50 -11.23 -18.62 -4.09
CA LEU A 50 -10.43 -18.41 -2.86
C LEU A 50 -10.06 -16.92 -2.74
N HIS A 51 -10.76 -16.20 -1.85
CA HIS A 51 -10.43 -14.83 -1.47
C HIS A 51 -9.48 -14.84 -0.29
N GLY A 52 -8.21 -14.53 -0.54
CA GLY A 52 -7.30 -14.04 0.48
C GLY A 52 -6.93 -12.61 0.13
N PRO A 53 -7.06 -11.62 1.03
CA PRO A 53 -6.59 -10.28 0.73
C PRO A 53 -5.07 -10.30 0.59
N GLY A 54 -4.58 -9.86 -0.56
CA GLY A 54 -3.17 -9.60 -0.75
C GLY A 54 -2.71 -8.53 0.24
N ARG A 55 -1.52 -8.70 0.83
CA ARG A 55 -0.88 -7.65 1.64
C ARG A 55 0.34 -7.16 0.89
N ASP A 56 0.38 -5.86 0.60
CA ASP A 56 1.53 -5.27 -0.07
C ASP A 56 2.62 -4.92 0.95
N VAL A 57 3.86 -5.28 0.66
CA VAL A 57 5.05 -4.82 1.39
C VAL A 57 5.75 -3.79 0.54
N LEU A 58 5.99 -2.64 1.15
CA LEU A 58 6.56 -1.46 0.52
C LEU A 58 7.94 -1.21 1.12
N CYS A 59 8.90 -0.89 0.25
CA CYS A 59 10.18 -0.32 0.67
C CYS A 59 10.08 1.19 0.69
N TYR A 60 10.64 1.82 1.71
CA TYR A 60 10.71 3.27 1.82
C TYR A 60 11.89 3.66 2.72
N ASP A 61 12.31 4.93 2.70
CA ASP A 61 13.27 5.44 3.66
C ASP A 61 12.55 5.90 4.94
N GLU A 62 12.97 5.37 6.07
CA GLU A 62 12.35 5.62 7.36
C GLU A 62 12.99 6.82 8.10
N ASP A 63 12.15 7.74 8.59
CA ASP A 63 12.61 8.80 9.51
C ASP A 63 12.47 8.39 10.99
N PHE A 64 12.93 9.25 11.91
CA PHE A 64 12.89 8.98 13.35
C PHE A 64 11.47 8.78 13.92
N ASN A 65 10.44 9.34 13.29
CA ASN A 65 9.03 9.12 13.62
C ASN A 65 8.38 7.97 12.81
N HIS A 66 9.20 7.20 12.10
CA HIS A 66 8.84 6.08 11.23
C HIS A 66 8.08 6.44 9.94
N GLU A 67 7.81 7.72 9.70
CA GLU A 67 7.18 8.19 8.47
C GLU A 67 8.12 8.09 7.27
N PRO A 68 7.58 8.10 6.04
CA PRO A 68 8.41 8.11 4.84
C PRO A 68 9.19 9.40 4.68
N CYS A 69 10.47 9.27 4.35
CA CYS A 69 11.39 10.38 4.12
C CYS A 69 12.32 10.08 2.94
N HIS A 70 13.18 11.04 2.59
CA HIS A 70 14.10 10.92 1.46
C HIS A 70 15.54 10.89 1.97
N ARG A 71 16.18 9.71 2.00
CA ARG A 71 17.55 9.49 2.51
C ARG A 71 18.39 8.63 1.54
N LYS A 72 18.00 8.58 0.27
CA LYS A 72 18.62 7.85 -0.85
C LYS A 72 18.69 6.33 -0.66
N GLY A 73 17.92 5.75 0.25
CA GLY A 73 17.99 4.34 0.63
C GLY A 73 18.88 4.07 1.85
N HIS A 74 19.54 5.09 2.43
CA HIS A 74 20.41 4.89 3.59
C HIS A 74 19.63 4.44 4.85
N LYS A 75 18.34 4.77 4.89
CA LYS A 75 17.40 4.37 5.94
C LYS A 75 16.31 3.46 5.38
N ALA A 76 16.61 2.72 4.30
CA ALA A 76 15.67 1.81 3.68
C ALA A 76 15.10 0.85 4.72
N HIS A 77 13.78 0.79 4.75
CA HIS A 77 12.98 -0.03 5.64
C HIS A 77 11.79 -0.61 4.89
N TRP A 78 11.14 -1.57 5.54
CA TRP A 78 9.97 -2.27 5.01
C TRP A 78 8.77 -1.96 5.88
N ALA A 79 7.62 -1.74 5.24
CA ALA A 79 6.33 -1.68 5.88
C ALA A 79 5.33 -2.54 5.12
N VAL A 80 4.34 -3.06 5.84
CA VAL A 80 3.19 -3.74 5.26
C VAL A 80 2.04 -2.74 5.17
N SER A 81 1.48 -2.59 3.98
CA SER A 81 0.19 -1.93 3.78
C SER A 81 -0.92 -2.91 4.13
N THR A 82 -1.75 -2.54 5.10
CA THR A 82 -2.88 -3.35 5.58
C THR A 82 -4.23 -2.81 5.16
N GLY A 83 -4.26 -1.69 4.44
CA GLY A 83 -5.49 -1.08 3.94
C GLY A 83 -5.22 0.27 3.28
N VAL A 84 -6.24 0.81 2.60
CA VAL A 84 -6.23 2.13 1.99
C VAL A 84 -7.36 2.97 2.56
N LEU A 85 -7.12 4.27 2.65
CA LEU A 85 -8.13 5.28 2.89
C LEU A 85 -8.19 6.21 1.67
N LEU A 86 -9.35 6.29 1.04
CA LEU A 86 -9.59 7.05 -0.18
C LEU A 86 -10.44 8.27 0.11
N GLY A 87 -9.92 9.45 -0.22
CA GLY A 87 -10.65 10.71 -0.26
C GLY A 87 -11.45 10.79 -1.55
N VAL A 88 -12.76 10.63 -1.45
CA VAL A 88 -13.71 10.58 -2.56
C VAL A 88 -14.62 11.81 -2.57
N ARG A 89 -15.07 12.22 -3.76
CA ARG A 89 -15.94 13.41 -3.94
C ARG A 89 -17.40 13.14 -3.61
N ALA A 90 -17.81 11.89 -3.52
CA ALA A 90 -19.18 11.48 -3.22
C ALA A 90 -19.18 10.18 -2.42
N VAL A 91 -20.18 10.02 -1.56
CA VAL A 91 -20.39 8.81 -0.77
C VAL A 91 -20.58 7.61 -1.71
N PRO A 92 -19.85 6.49 -1.50
CA PRO A 92 -20.09 5.25 -2.24
C PRO A 92 -21.54 4.79 -2.04
N ARG A 93 -22.28 4.60 -3.13
CA ARG A 93 -23.75 4.42 -3.05
C ARG A 93 -24.20 3.05 -2.56
N LEU A 94 -23.40 2.00 -2.72
CA LEU A 94 -23.83 0.62 -2.47
C LEU A 94 -22.79 -0.16 -1.68
N GLY A 95 -23.25 -0.78 -0.59
CA GLY A 95 -22.43 -1.69 0.21
C GLY A 95 -21.43 -1.02 1.13
N TYR A 96 -21.59 0.28 1.41
CA TYR A 96 -20.80 1.01 2.40
C TYR A 96 -21.71 1.54 3.51
N SER A 97 -21.20 1.55 4.74
CA SER A 97 -21.83 2.20 5.89
C SER A 97 -20.90 3.26 6.45
N GLU A 98 -21.49 4.36 6.93
CA GLU A 98 -20.76 5.37 7.67
C GLU A 98 -20.36 4.83 9.05
N ASP A 99 -19.14 5.13 9.46
CA ASP A 99 -18.63 4.79 10.78
C ASP A 99 -19.37 5.63 11.85
N PRO A 100 -19.91 5.02 12.91
CA PRO A 100 -20.69 5.73 13.91
C PRO A 100 -19.86 6.69 14.78
N GLU A 101 -18.55 6.48 14.89
CA GLU A 101 -17.64 7.30 15.70
C GLU A 101 -16.91 8.35 14.86
N LEU A 102 -16.79 8.11 13.54
CA LEU A 102 -16.03 8.96 12.61
C LEU A 102 -16.91 9.44 11.45
N PRO A 103 -17.63 10.56 11.62
CA PRO A 103 -18.44 11.16 10.55
C PRO A 103 -17.63 11.41 9.28
N GLY A 104 -18.19 11.02 8.15
CA GLY A 104 -17.56 11.10 6.83
C GLY A 104 -16.63 9.93 6.49
N LEU A 105 -16.37 8.99 7.41
CA LEU A 105 -15.68 7.75 7.12
C LEU A 105 -16.68 6.66 6.77
N PHE A 106 -16.46 5.98 5.64
CA PHE A 106 -17.30 4.90 5.15
C PHE A 106 -16.46 3.64 5.01
N HIS A 107 -17.02 2.50 5.42
CA HIS A 107 -16.37 1.20 5.29
C HIS A 107 -17.28 0.21 4.56
N PRO A 108 -16.71 -0.76 3.81
CA PRO A 108 -17.50 -1.77 3.13
C PRO A 108 -18.24 -2.61 4.18
N VAL A 109 -19.49 -2.93 3.87
CA VAL A 109 -20.31 -3.86 4.66
C VAL A 109 -19.94 -5.28 4.22
N PRO A 110 -19.36 -6.13 5.10
CA PRO A 110 -18.79 -7.42 4.70
C PRO A 110 -19.75 -8.37 3.98
N THR A 111 -21.05 -8.27 4.27
CA THR A 111 -22.10 -9.13 3.73
C THR A 111 -22.75 -8.59 2.46
N MET A 112 -22.35 -7.40 1.99
CA MET A 112 -22.95 -6.75 0.83
C MET A 112 -21.96 -6.68 -0.33
N PRO A 113 -22.43 -6.91 -1.57
CA PRO A 113 -21.63 -6.59 -2.74
C PRO A 113 -21.32 -5.09 -2.73
N HIS A 114 -20.04 -4.77 -2.87
CA HIS A 114 -19.55 -3.41 -2.94
C HIS A 114 -18.53 -3.32 -4.07
N GLN A 115 -18.51 -2.18 -4.74
CA GLN A 115 -17.45 -1.83 -5.67
C GLN A 115 -16.53 -0.82 -4.98
N PRO A 116 -15.22 -1.05 -4.94
CA PRO A 116 -14.27 -0.05 -4.46
C PRO A 116 -14.48 1.27 -5.21
N PRO A 117 -14.42 2.42 -4.52
CA PRO A 117 -14.44 3.71 -5.20
C PRO A 117 -13.29 3.78 -6.21
N ALA A 118 -13.51 4.50 -7.31
CA ALA A 118 -12.41 4.81 -8.20
C ALA A 118 -11.32 5.56 -7.43
N LEU A 119 -10.06 5.18 -7.67
CA LEU A 119 -8.94 5.97 -7.18
C LEU A 119 -9.05 7.39 -7.74
N PRO A 120 -8.69 8.41 -6.95
CA PRO A 120 -8.49 9.74 -7.48
C PRO A 120 -7.59 9.70 -8.73
N GLU A 121 -8.00 10.38 -9.81
CA GLU A 121 -7.12 10.55 -10.97
C GLU A 121 -5.85 11.29 -10.54
N GLU A 122 -4.69 10.95 -11.13
CA GLU A 122 -3.44 11.67 -10.87
C GLU A 122 -3.62 13.16 -11.17
N GLY A 123 -3.24 14.02 -10.21
CA GLY A 123 -3.43 15.48 -10.31
C GLY A 123 -4.84 15.97 -9.94
N SER A 124 -5.77 15.08 -9.58
CA SER A 124 -7.06 15.47 -9.02
C SER A 124 -6.97 15.74 -7.51
N ALA A 125 -7.90 16.56 -6.98
CA ALA A 125 -7.97 16.89 -5.55
C ALA A 125 -8.43 15.74 -4.62
N GLY A 126 -8.39 14.49 -5.07
CA GLY A 126 -8.62 13.35 -4.18
C GLY A 126 -7.34 12.98 -3.42
N ALA A 127 -7.49 12.24 -2.33
CA ALA A 127 -6.36 11.87 -1.48
C ALA A 127 -6.31 10.35 -1.32
N VAL A 128 -5.11 9.77 -1.34
CA VAL A 128 -4.91 8.34 -1.13
C VAL A 128 -3.96 8.18 0.02
N TYR A 129 -4.38 7.45 1.05
CA TYR A 129 -3.52 7.13 2.18
C TYR A 129 -3.41 5.62 2.37
N LEU A 130 -2.22 5.18 2.76
CA LEU A 130 -1.94 3.80 3.09
C LEU A 130 -1.96 3.63 4.61
N LEU A 131 -2.81 2.73 5.10
CA LEU A 131 -2.72 2.25 6.47
C LEU A 131 -1.57 1.25 6.56
N SER A 132 -0.47 1.69 7.16
CA SER A 132 0.81 0.99 7.11
C SER A 132 1.31 0.60 8.49
N LYS A 133 2.01 -0.54 8.55
CA LYS A 133 2.70 -1.02 9.74
C LYS A 133 4.13 -1.44 9.42
N GLN A 134 5.08 -0.92 10.17
CA GLN A 134 6.49 -1.32 10.12
C GLN A 134 6.87 -2.21 11.32
N GLY A 135 8.12 -2.68 11.35
CA GLY A 135 8.60 -3.64 12.35
C GLY A 135 9.22 -3.05 13.63
N LYS A 136 9.40 -1.73 13.72
CA LYS A 136 10.06 -1.05 14.86
C LYS A 136 9.07 -0.35 15.80
N SER A 137 7.78 -0.40 15.49
CA SER A 137 6.70 0.24 16.23
C SER A 137 5.48 -0.68 16.32
N TRP A 138 4.77 -0.57 17.44
CA TRP A 138 3.49 -1.26 17.64
C TRP A 138 2.34 -0.57 16.91
N HIS A 139 2.49 0.72 16.62
CA HIS A 139 1.44 1.57 16.08
C HIS A 139 1.31 1.46 14.57
N TYR A 140 0.07 1.47 14.10
CA TYR A 140 -0.23 1.73 12.70
C TYR A 140 -0.09 3.23 12.41
N GLN A 141 0.30 3.56 11.19
CA GLN A 141 0.38 4.93 10.71
C GLN A 141 -0.38 5.05 9.39
N LEU A 142 -0.96 6.22 9.19
CA LEU A 142 -1.59 6.59 7.93
C LEU A 142 -0.61 7.47 7.17
N TRP A 143 -0.14 6.99 6.01
CA TRP A 143 0.82 7.72 5.18
C TRP A 143 0.20 8.15 3.87
N ASP A 144 0.54 9.36 3.44
CA ASP A 144 0.17 9.83 2.11
C ASP A 144 0.83 8.94 1.04
N TYR A 145 0.04 8.51 0.05
CA TYR A 145 0.53 7.59 -0.98
C TYR A 145 1.66 8.19 -1.82
N ASP A 146 1.56 9.48 -2.18
CA ASP A 146 2.58 10.14 -2.98
C ASP A 146 3.89 10.24 -2.19
N GLN A 147 3.82 10.56 -0.90
CA GLN A 147 4.99 10.56 -0.02
C GLN A 147 5.68 9.19 0.05
N VAL A 148 4.89 8.10 0.16
CA VAL A 148 5.44 6.73 0.16
C VAL A 148 6.05 6.38 -1.19
N ARG A 149 5.37 6.70 -2.29
CA ARG A 149 5.84 6.50 -3.66
C ARG A 149 7.16 7.20 -3.90
N ASP A 150 7.24 8.49 -3.55
CA ASP A 150 8.43 9.30 -3.77
C ASP A 150 9.60 8.79 -2.92
N SER A 151 9.34 8.40 -1.67
CA SER A 151 10.33 7.74 -0.80
C SER A 151 10.82 6.41 -1.38
N ASN A 152 9.96 5.63 -2.04
CA ASN A 152 10.33 4.39 -2.72
C ASN A 152 11.15 4.63 -4.00
N LEU A 153 10.77 5.61 -4.82
CA LEU A 153 11.41 5.95 -6.10
C LEU A 153 12.81 6.57 -5.93
N GLN A 154 13.15 7.03 -4.73
CA GLN A 154 14.48 7.58 -4.42
C GLN A 154 15.43 6.58 -3.74
N LEU A 155 15.04 5.31 -3.56
CA LEU A 155 15.90 4.29 -2.96
C LEU A 155 17.02 3.88 -3.92
N THR A 156 18.17 4.54 -3.87
CA THR A 156 19.23 4.34 -4.87
C THR A 156 20.51 3.73 -4.30
N ASP A 157 20.85 4.05 -3.07
CA ASP A 157 22.19 3.88 -2.52
C ASP A 157 22.16 3.00 -1.26
N PHE A 158 23.19 2.16 -1.12
CA PHE A 158 23.43 1.44 0.12
C PHE A 158 24.11 2.37 1.14
N SER A 159 23.66 2.34 2.40
CA SER A 159 24.18 3.26 3.42
C SER A 159 25.70 3.10 3.62
N PRO A 160 26.50 4.18 3.50
CA PRO A 160 27.92 4.15 3.82
C PRO A 160 28.19 3.73 5.27
N SER A 161 27.32 4.12 6.20
CA SER A 161 27.46 3.74 7.61
C SER A 161 27.30 2.22 7.81
N ARG A 162 26.43 1.58 7.04
CA ARG A 162 26.23 0.12 7.08
C ARG A 162 27.35 -0.61 6.34
N ALA A 163 27.91 0.00 5.30
CA ALA A 163 29.09 -0.54 4.64
C ALA A 163 30.33 -0.55 5.56
N ALA A 164 30.42 0.40 6.49
CA ALA A 164 31.55 0.57 7.39
C ALA A 164 31.39 -0.09 8.78
N ASP A 165 30.22 -0.63 9.13
CA ASP A 165 29.97 -1.13 10.49
C ASP A 165 30.44 -2.58 10.74
N GLY A 166 31.05 -3.22 9.75
CA GLY A 166 31.59 -4.57 9.83
C GLY A 166 30.53 -5.68 9.85
N ARG A 167 29.24 -5.37 9.65
CA ARG A 167 28.16 -6.36 9.59
C ARG A 167 27.90 -6.83 8.16
N ALA A 168 27.41 -8.06 8.04
CA ALA A 168 26.98 -8.59 6.75
C ALA A 168 25.56 -8.12 6.43
N TYR A 169 25.37 -7.60 5.22
CA TYR A 169 24.08 -7.19 4.67
C TYR A 169 23.83 -7.89 3.34
N VAL A 170 22.58 -8.31 3.11
CA VAL A 170 22.14 -8.79 1.79
C VAL A 170 21.81 -7.58 0.94
N VAL A 171 22.59 -7.37 -0.12
CA VAL A 171 22.34 -6.33 -1.11
C VAL A 171 21.93 -7.03 -2.41
N PRO A 172 20.80 -6.64 -3.03
CA PRO A 172 20.37 -7.22 -4.30
C PRO A 172 21.44 -7.08 -5.39
N ALA A 173 21.43 -7.99 -6.35
CA ALA A 173 22.24 -7.84 -7.56
C ALA A 173 21.87 -6.50 -8.25
N GLY A 174 22.88 -5.69 -8.60
CA GLY A 174 22.66 -4.33 -9.11
C GLY A 174 22.41 -3.26 -8.03
N GLY A 175 22.52 -3.61 -6.75
CA GLY A 175 22.44 -2.67 -5.64
C GLY A 175 21.02 -2.33 -5.21
N VAL A 176 20.91 -1.37 -4.27
CA VAL A 176 19.63 -0.89 -3.72
C VAL A 176 18.72 -0.36 -4.83
N ARG A 177 19.26 0.45 -5.75
CA ARG A 177 18.51 0.96 -6.90
C ARG A 177 17.82 -0.15 -7.69
N ALA A 178 18.57 -1.16 -8.13
CA ALA A 178 18.01 -2.20 -9.00
C ALA A 178 17.02 -3.11 -8.25
N GLY A 179 17.27 -3.36 -6.95
CA GLY A 179 16.46 -4.31 -6.19
C GLY A 179 15.24 -3.73 -5.46
N LEU A 180 15.27 -2.45 -5.07
CA LEU A 180 14.23 -1.85 -4.21
C LEU A 180 13.52 -0.65 -4.85
N CYS A 181 14.21 0.14 -5.68
CA CYS A 181 13.63 1.36 -6.27
C CYS A 181 12.43 1.03 -7.17
N GLY A 182 11.29 1.64 -6.89
CA GLY A 182 10.06 1.39 -7.66
C GLY A 182 9.49 -0.02 -7.46
N GLN A 183 9.99 -0.79 -6.49
CA GLN A 183 9.54 -2.16 -6.24
C GLN A 183 8.61 -2.22 -5.01
N ALA A 184 7.64 -3.13 -5.10
CA ALA A 184 6.78 -3.55 -4.00
C ALA A 184 6.58 -5.08 -4.07
N LEU A 185 6.31 -5.70 -2.93
CA LEU A 185 6.05 -7.14 -2.86
C LEU A 185 4.59 -7.40 -2.50
N LEU A 186 3.87 -8.10 -3.36
CA LEU A 186 2.53 -8.60 -3.04
C LEU A 186 2.64 -9.94 -2.31
N LEU A 187 2.30 -9.97 -1.02
CA LEU A 187 2.19 -11.22 -0.26
C LEU A 187 0.85 -11.85 -0.54
N ARG A 188 0.89 -13.08 -1.05
CA ARG A 188 -0.29 -13.93 -1.19
C ARG A 188 -0.24 -15.00 -0.09
N PRO A 189 -1.36 -15.26 0.60
CA PRO A 189 -1.48 -16.47 1.39
C PRO A 189 -1.09 -17.66 0.51
N ARG A 190 -0.30 -18.57 1.07
CA ARG A 190 0.03 -19.80 0.37
C ARG A 190 -1.27 -20.58 0.27
N ASP A 191 -1.71 -20.92 -0.94
CA ASP A 191 -2.86 -21.80 -1.10
C ASP A 191 -2.58 -23.05 -0.27
N SER A 192 -3.42 -23.30 0.73
CA SER A 192 -3.39 -24.53 1.49
C SER A 192 -3.91 -25.64 0.57
N GLY A 193 -3.08 -26.03 -0.39
CA GLY A 193 -3.26 -27.24 -1.18
C GLY A 193 -3.23 -28.42 -0.21
N HIS A 194 -4.39 -29.02 -0.01
CA HIS A 194 -4.52 -30.36 0.54
C HIS A 194 -4.07 -31.40 -0.48
#